data_AF-A0A3D4CLN0-F1
#
_entry.id   AF-A0A3D4CLN0-F1
#
_cell.length_a   1.000
_cell.length_b   1.000
_cell.length_c   1.000
_cell.angle_alpha   90.00
_cell.angle_beta   90.00
_cell.angle_gamma   90.00
#
_symmetry.space_group_name_H-M   'P 1'
#
loop_
_entity.id
_entity.type
_entity.pdbx_description
1 polymer ?
#
loop_
_entity_poly.entity_id
_entity_poly.type
_entity_poly.pdbx_seq_one_letter_code
_entity_poly.pdbx_strand_id
1 'polypeptide(L)'
;MFLKADKIWRMSSAISKEMLLSSVISGEVGKLSPKLSFWQSDIAATQTLWESPDSLSLESVLDFIDPEEDLYESVNLALLYGIGWEFIWGRKPPEVVGRLRRETIQKARTGVALSELESLWYRLICVDTDMF
;
A
#
# COMPACT_ATOMS: atom_id res chain seq x y z
N MET A 1 33.21 5.79 12.00
CA MET A 1 32.77 4.55 11.31
C MET A 1 31.52 4.01 12.03
N PHE A 2 30.38 4.70 11.94
CA PHE A 2 29.13 4.33 12.64
C PHE A 2 27.89 4.23 11.70
N LEU A 3 28.03 4.61 10.44
CA LEU A 3 26.91 4.70 9.47
C LEU A 3 26.31 3.35 9.03
N LYS A 4 26.93 2.21 9.37
CA LYS A 4 26.51 0.89 8.88
C LYS A 4 25.47 0.22 9.78
N ALA A 5 25.52 0.47 11.10
CA ALA A 5 24.60 -0.15 12.06
C ALA A 5 23.21 0.49 12.02
N ASP A 6 23.12 1.82 11.99
CA ASP A 6 21.84 2.55 11.88
C ASP A 6 21.09 2.18 10.60
N LYS A 7 21.82 2.01 9.48
CA LYS A 7 21.21 1.65 8.20
C LYS A 7 20.63 0.24 8.21
N ILE A 8 21.29 -0.71 8.87
CA ILE A 8 20.82 -2.10 8.97
C ILE A 8 19.57 -2.18 9.87
N TRP A 9 19.56 -1.45 10.99
CA TRP A 9 18.40 -1.43 11.89
C TRP A 9 17.18 -0.75 11.25
N ARG A 10 17.37 0.39 10.56
CA ARG A 10 16.30 1.05 9.79
C ARG A 10 15.78 0.19 8.64
N MET A 11 16.66 -0.48 7.88
CA MET A 11 16.24 -1.43 6.85
C MET A 11 15.45 -2.62 7.44
N SER A 12 15.81 -3.10 8.63
CA SER A 12 15.06 -4.14 9.34
C SER A 12 13.68 -3.66 9.79
N SER A 13 13.54 -2.38 10.15
CA SER A 13 12.27 -1.74 10.50
C SER A 13 11.35 -1.63 9.29
N ALA A 14 11.84 -1.09 8.16
CA ALA A 14 11.07 -0.93 6.94
C ALA A 14 10.53 -2.27 6.40
N ILE A 15 11.36 -3.31 6.33
CA ILE A 15 10.92 -4.65 5.88
C ILE A 15 9.83 -5.22 6.79
N SER A 16 9.92 -5.01 8.10
CA SER A 16 8.90 -5.47 9.05
C SER A 16 7.58 -4.74 8.86
N LYS A 17 7.63 -3.41 8.64
CA LYS A 17 6.45 -2.58 8.34
C LYS A 17 5.80 -2.95 7.00
N GLU A 18 6.61 -3.26 5.99
CA GLU A 18 6.12 -3.76 4.69
C GLU A 18 5.38 -5.09 4.83
N MET A 19 5.95 -6.04 5.58
CA MET A 19 5.31 -7.34 5.82
C MET A 19 3.96 -7.19 6.54
N LEU A 20 3.91 -6.34 7.57
CA LEU A 20 2.68 -6.06 8.32
C LEU A 20 1.61 -5.43 7.43
N LEU A 21 1.95 -4.37 6.69
CA LEU A 21 1.01 -3.73 5.77
C LEU A 21 0.54 -4.67 4.67
N SER A 22 1.45 -5.44 4.07
CA SER A 22 1.08 -6.35 2.99
C SER A 22 0.12 -7.45 3.45
N SER A 23 0.31 -7.98 4.66
CA SER A 23 -0.62 -8.94 5.28
C SER A 23 -2.02 -8.34 5.46
N VAL A 24 -2.12 -7.17 6.10
CA VAL A 24 -3.42 -6.56 6.39
C VAL A 24 -4.14 -6.07 5.12
N ILE A 25 -3.40 -5.49 4.17
CA ILE A 25 -3.95 -5.08 2.85
C ILE A 25 -4.48 -6.28 2.08
N SER A 26 -3.80 -7.43 2.11
CA SER A 26 -4.29 -8.64 1.46
C SER A 26 -5.66 -9.05 1.99
N GLY A 27 -5.87 -8.93 3.31
CA GLY A 27 -7.17 -9.14 3.95
C GLY A 27 -8.25 -8.19 3.42
N GLU A 28 -7.95 -6.89 3.26
CA GLU A 28 -8.90 -5.90 2.73
C GLU A 28 -9.20 -6.09 1.24
N VAL A 29 -8.18 -6.34 0.42
CA VAL A 29 -8.34 -6.66 -1.01
C VAL A 29 -9.16 -7.94 -1.18
N GLY A 30 -8.97 -8.95 -0.33
CA GLY A 30 -9.77 -10.17 -0.32
C GLY A 30 -11.27 -9.90 -0.16
N LYS A 31 -11.66 -8.93 0.67
CA LYS A 31 -13.06 -8.50 0.82
C LYS A 31 -13.63 -7.85 -0.45
N LEU A 32 -12.77 -7.24 -1.29
CA LEU A 32 -13.16 -6.65 -2.57
C LEU A 32 -13.20 -7.65 -3.73
N SER A 33 -12.76 -8.89 -3.54
CA SER A 33 -12.70 -9.92 -4.60
C SER A 33 -14.01 -10.07 -5.41
N PRO A 34 -15.22 -10.05 -4.81
CA PRO A 34 -16.47 -10.08 -5.57
C PRO A 34 -16.70 -8.85 -6.47
N LYS A 35 -16.14 -7.69 -6.12
CA LYS A 35 -16.24 -6.45 -6.92
C LYS A 35 -15.16 -6.40 -8.00
N LEU A 36 -13.94 -6.84 -7.71
CA LEU A 36 -12.84 -6.85 -8.67
C LEU A 36 -13.09 -7.83 -9.82
N SER A 37 -13.67 -8.99 -9.52
CA SER A 37 -14.14 -9.97 -10.52
C SER A 37 -15.24 -9.40 -11.44
N PHE A 38 -16.14 -8.56 -10.91
CA PHE A 38 -17.14 -7.84 -11.72
C PHE A 38 -16.49 -6.92 -12.77
N TRP A 39 -15.35 -6.32 -12.45
CA TRP A 39 -14.58 -5.45 -13.36
C TRP A 39 -13.56 -6.20 -14.25
N GLN A 40 -13.62 -7.53 -14.31
CA GLN A 40 -12.62 -8.38 -15.00
C GLN A 40 -11.18 -8.04 -14.61
N SER A 41 -11.01 -7.50 -13.41
CA SER A 41 -9.73 -7.03 -12.87
C SER A 41 -9.21 -8.08 -11.91
N ASP A 42 -9.10 -9.33 -12.40
CA ASP A 42 -8.58 -10.44 -11.61
C ASP A 42 -7.15 -10.09 -11.17
N ILE A 43 -7.03 -9.73 -9.89
CA ILE A 43 -5.75 -9.61 -9.22
C ILE A 43 -5.35 -11.04 -8.93
N ALA A 44 -4.36 -11.55 -9.67
CA ALA A 44 -3.76 -12.85 -9.37
C ALA A 44 -3.42 -12.86 -7.88
N ALA A 45 -4.00 -13.82 -7.14
CA ALA A 45 -3.92 -13.90 -5.70
C ALA A 45 -2.49 -13.65 -5.23
N THR A 46 -2.24 -12.46 -4.66
CA THR A 46 -0.99 -12.15 -3.99
C THR A 46 -0.85 -13.18 -2.88
N GLN A 47 0.13 -14.07 -3.05
CA GLN A 47 0.32 -15.26 -2.23
C GLN A 47 0.23 -14.90 -0.73
N THR A 48 -0.63 -15.65 -0.04
CA THR A 48 -1.03 -15.55 1.36
C THR A 48 0.12 -15.19 2.30
N LEU A 49 0.16 -13.92 2.72
CA LEU A 49 1.06 -13.40 3.73
C LEU A 49 0.35 -13.45 5.10
N TRP A 50 0.68 -14.50 5.86
CA TRP A 50 0.52 -14.64 7.32
C TRP A 50 -0.79 -14.14 7.94
N GLU A 51 -1.67 -15.07 8.32
CA GLU A 51 -2.86 -14.80 9.12
C GLU A 51 -2.49 -14.82 10.62
N SER A 52 -2.61 -13.67 11.30
CA SER A 52 -2.46 -13.55 12.75
C SER A 52 -3.81 -13.75 13.45
N PRO A 53 -3.87 -14.42 14.62
CA PRO A 53 -5.11 -14.64 15.39
C PRO A 53 -5.68 -13.36 16.04
N ASP A 54 -4.85 -12.34 16.26
CA ASP A 54 -5.31 -10.99 16.56
C ASP A 54 -5.40 -10.24 15.23
N SER A 55 -6.62 -9.93 14.77
CA SER A 55 -6.84 -9.16 13.55
C SER A 55 -6.38 -7.72 13.77
N LEU A 56 -5.11 -7.44 13.49
CA LEU A 56 -4.61 -6.07 13.41
C LEU A 56 -5.43 -5.34 12.34
N SER A 57 -6.16 -4.30 12.75
CA SER A 57 -6.90 -3.45 11.81
C SER A 57 -5.93 -2.66 10.94
N LEU A 58 -6.32 -2.38 9.69
CA LEU A 58 -5.52 -1.58 8.78
C LEU A 58 -5.23 -0.20 9.37
N GLU A 59 -6.21 0.42 10.00
CA GLU A 59 -6.10 1.68 10.72
C GLU A 59 -5.00 1.62 11.77
N SER A 60 -4.97 0.58 12.61
CA SER A 60 -3.93 0.43 13.62
C SER A 60 -2.54 0.32 13.00
N VAL A 61 -2.38 -0.46 11.92
CA VAL A 61 -1.07 -0.62 11.26
C VAL A 61 -0.63 0.68 10.58
N LEU A 62 -1.54 1.42 9.96
CA LEU A 62 -1.24 2.73 9.38
C LEU A 62 -0.85 3.76 10.45
N ASP A 63 -1.51 3.74 11.61
CA ASP A 63 -1.21 4.64 12.74
C ASP A 63 0.17 4.34 13.38
N PHE A 64 0.71 3.13 13.21
CA PHE A 64 2.08 2.77 13.64
C PHE A 64 3.18 3.27 12.72
N ILE A 65 2.84 3.79 11.54
CA ILE A 65 3.80 4.22 10.52
C ILE A 65 3.76 5.74 10.43
N ASP A 66 4.91 6.36 10.66
CA ASP A 66 5.08 7.81 10.51
C ASP A 66 5.25 8.14 9.02
N PRO A 67 4.29 8.83 8.39
CA PRO A 67 4.37 9.14 6.97
C PRO A 67 5.52 10.09 6.60
N GLU A 68 6.02 10.89 7.55
CA GLU A 68 7.08 11.87 7.32
C GLU A 68 8.49 11.30 7.47
N GLU A 69 8.64 10.20 8.22
CA GLU A 69 9.93 9.55 8.43
C GLU A 69 10.04 8.22 7.68
N ASP A 70 9.05 7.34 7.83
CA ASP A 70 9.16 5.94 7.42
C ASP A 70 9.01 5.74 5.91
N LEU A 71 8.15 6.52 5.25
CA LEU A 71 7.85 6.31 3.82
C LEU A 71 9.00 6.72 2.91
N TYR A 72 10.00 7.43 3.44
CA TYR A 72 11.24 7.73 2.71
C TYR A 72 12.26 6.58 2.80
N GLU A 73 12.04 5.59 3.67
CA GLU A 73 12.95 4.45 3.84
C GLU A 73 12.79 3.41 2.72
N SER A 74 11.58 3.27 2.15
CA SER A 74 11.31 2.32 1.07
C SER A 74 10.15 2.75 0.17
N VAL A 75 10.37 2.60 -1.15
CA VAL A 75 9.34 2.80 -2.17
C VAL A 75 8.20 1.80 -2.01
N ASN A 76 8.50 0.54 -1.71
CA ASN A 76 7.46 -0.48 -1.52
C ASN A 76 6.59 -0.17 -0.30
N LEU A 77 7.21 0.24 0.81
CA LEU A 77 6.49 0.68 2.00
C LEU A 77 5.57 1.86 1.68
N ALA A 78 6.06 2.85 0.94
CA ALA A 78 5.28 4.00 0.52
C ALA A 78 4.08 3.63 -0.35
N LEU A 79 4.27 2.71 -1.30
CA LEU A 79 3.19 2.20 -2.16
C LEU A 79 2.17 1.39 -1.36
N LEU A 80 2.61 0.50 -0.46
CA LEU A 80 1.72 -0.28 0.40
C LEU A 80 0.91 0.62 1.33
N TYR A 81 1.56 1.59 1.98
CA TYR A 81 0.89 2.57 2.84
C TYR A 81 -0.16 3.37 2.05
N GLY A 82 0.17 3.76 0.81
CA GLY A 82 -0.78 4.42 -0.08
C GLY A 82 -1.96 3.55 -0.49
N ILE A 83 -1.72 2.27 -0.83
CA ILE A 83 -2.78 1.28 -1.10
C ILE A 83 -3.69 1.14 0.11
N GLY A 84 -3.12 1.01 1.31
CA GLY A 84 -3.88 0.92 2.56
C GLY A 84 -4.79 2.13 2.76
N TRP A 85 -4.32 3.34 2.44
CA TRP A 85 -5.12 4.56 2.56
C TRP A 85 -6.36 4.60 1.67
N GLU A 86 -6.39 3.90 0.52
CA GLU A 86 -7.60 3.84 -0.31
C GLU A 86 -8.75 3.07 0.37
N PHE A 87 -8.46 2.27 1.41
CA PHE A 87 -9.47 1.57 2.19
C PHE A 87 -9.99 2.37 3.39
N ILE A 88 -9.34 3.48 3.76
CA ILE A 88 -9.76 4.29 4.91
C ILE A 88 -10.63 5.45 4.44
N TRP A 89 -11.91 5.39 4.79
CA TRP A 89 -12.89 6.36 4.30
C TRP A 89 -13.09 7.54 5.27
N GLY A 90 -13.38 8.72 4.71
CA GLY A 90 -13.70 9.93 5.49
C GLY A 90 -12.49 10.58 6.18
N ARG A 91 -11.27 10.11 5.93
CA ARG A 91 -10.02 10.73 6.43
C ARG A 91 -9.20 11.29 5.27
N LYS A 92 -8.56 12.44 5.52
CA LYS A 92 -7.65 13.06 4.53
C LYS A 92 -6.32 12.29 4.55
N PRO A 93 -5.82 11.79 3.39
CA PRO A 93 -4.54 11.10 3.35
C PRO A 93 -3.38 12.09 3.60
N PRO A 94 -2.24 11.61 4.15
CA PRO A 94 -1.01 12.41 4.27
C PRO A 94 -0.55 12.97 2.91
N GLU A 95 0.14 14.12 2.92
CA GLU A 95 0.52 14.80 1.68
C GLU A 95 1.42 13.96 0.77
N VAL A 96 2.33 13.19 1.37
CA VAL A 96 3.21 12.24 0.67
C VAL A 96 2.41 11.19 -0.12
N VAL A 97 1.34 10.65 0.47
CA VAL A 97 0.44 9.69 -0.19
C VAL A 97 -0.30 10.37 -1.34
N GLY A 98 -0.83 11.57 -1.10
CA GLY A 98 -1.49 12.35 -2.15
C GLY A 98 -0.57 12.67 -3.35
N ARG A 99 0.72 12.93 -3.09
CA ARG A 99 1.74 13.11 -4.13
C ARG A 99 1.98 11.81 -4.90
N LEU A 100 2.27 10.72 -4.20
CA LEU A 100 2.52 9.40 -4.81
C LEU A 100 1.34 8.91 -5.66
N ARG A 101 0.11 9.11 -5.17
CA ARG A 101 -1.12 8.82 -5.91
C ARG A 101 -1.15 9.53 -7.27
N ARG A 102 -0.84 10.84 -7.30
CA ARG A 102 -0.78 11.61 -8.56
C ARG A 102 0.34 11.11 -9.48
N GLU A 103 1.50 10.77 -8.92
CA GLU A 103 2.62 10.22 -9.70
C GLU A 103 2.27 8.88 -10.35
N THR A 104 1.66 7.95 -9.61
CA THR A 104 1.20 6.66 -10.14
C THR A 104 0.18 6.84 -11.27
N ILE A 105 -0.82 7.73 -11.09
CA ILE A 105 -1.79 8.06 -12.14
C ILE A 105 -1.08 8.64 -13.38
N GLN A 106 -0.12 9.55 -13.17
CA GLN A 106 0.60 10.18 -14.27
C GLN A 106 1.43 9.16 -15.05
N LYS A 107 2.14 8.26 -14.36
CA LYS A 107 2.90 7.17 -15.00
C LYS A 107 2.00 6.29 -15.86
N ALA A 108 0.83 5.90 -15.35
CA ALA A 108 -0.15 5.12 -16.10
C ALA A 108 -0.61 5.85 -17.37
N ARG A 109 -0.93 7.15 -17.25
CA ARG A 109 -1.41 7.97 -18.38
C ARG A 109 -0.37 8.21 -19.46
N THR A 110 0.91 8.31 -19.09
CA THR A 110 2.00 8.52 -20.05
C THR A 110 2.57 7.23 -20.63
N GLY A 111 2.02 6.07 -20.25
CA GLY A 111 2.48 4.76 -20.71
C GLY A 111 3.82 4.34 -20.10
N VAL A 112 4.22 4.93 -18.98
CA VAL A 112 5.39 4.46 -18.21
C VAL A 112 5.04 3.12 -17.57
N ALA A 113 5.95 2.15 -17.69
CA ALA A 113 5.77 0.84 -17.07
C ALA A 113 5.61 0.98 -15.55
N LEU A 114 4.53 0.41 -15.01
CA LEU A 114 4.25 0.36 -13.59
C LEU A 114 4.83 -0.92 -12.99
N SER A 115 5.36 -0.85 -11.78
CA SER A 115 5.61 -2.03 -10.94
C SER A 115 4.28 -2.73 -10.59
N GLU A 116 4.37 -3.94 -10.04
CA GLU A 116 3.19 -4.71 -9.62
C GLU A 116 2.36 -3.94 -8.56
N LEU A 117 3.02 -3.35 -7.56
CA LEU A 117 2.35 -2.56 -6.53
C LEU A 117 1.73 -1.28 -7.09
N GLU A 118 2.42 -0.56 -7.99
CA GLU A 118 1.83 0.61 -8.66
C GLU A 118 0.63 0.23 -9.52
N SER A 119 0.69 -0.91 -10.20
CA SER A 119 -0.42 -1.43 -11.01
C SER A 119 -1.62 -1.79 -10.14
N LEU A 120 -1.38 -2.43 -9.00
CA LEU A 120 -2.42 -2.74 -8.00
C LEU A 120 -3.06 -1.45 -7.47
N TRP A 121 -2.25 -0.50 -7.02
CA TRP A 121 -2.75 0.76 -6.49
C TRP A 121 -3.55 1.53 -7.55
N TYR A 122 -3.05 1.61 -8.79
CA TYR A 122 -3.76 2.26 -9.88
C TYR A 122 -5.13 1.63 -10.15
N ARG A 123 -5.24 0.29 -10.14
CA ARG A 123 -6.53 -0.40 -10.28
C ARG A 123 -7.49 -0.03 -9.15
N LEU A 124 -7.02 -0.02 -7.90
CA LEU A 124 -7.84 0.38 -6.74
C LEU A 124 -8.31 1.82 -6.85
N ILE A 125 -7.42 2.75 -7.24
CA ILE A 125 -7.75 4.15 -7.51
C ILE A 125 -8.88 4.24 -8.54
N CYS A 126 -8.78 3.50 -9.66
CA CYS A 126 -9.79 3.51 -10.70
C CYS A 126 -11.15 2.98 -10.20
N VAL A 127 -11.13 1.87 -9.46
CA VAL A 127 -12.35 1.26 -8.89
C VAL A 127 -13.04 2.20 -7.91
N ASP A 128 -12.28 2.96 -7.12
CA ASP A 128 -12.83 3.95 -6.17
C ASP A 128 -13.37 5.19 -6.89
N THR A 129 -12.70 5.66 -7.96
CA THR A 129 -13.13 6.85 -8.72
C THR A 129 -14.40 6.66 -9.54
N ASP A 130 -14.82 5.44 -9.86
CA ASP A 130 -16.06 5.18 -10.64
C ASP A 130 -17.31 5.00 -9.76
N MET A 131 -17.22 5.20 -8.43
CA MET A 131 -18.37 5.16 -7.51
C MET A 131 -18.94 6.53 -7.12
N PHE A 132 -18.52 7.63 -7.75
CA PHE A 132 -19.07 8.98 -7.53
C PHE A 132 -19.34 9.75 -8.83
#